data_AF-A0A7S3W0G4-F1
#
_entry.id   AF-A0A7S3W0G4-F1
#
_cell.length_a   1.000
_cell.length_b   1.000
_cell.length_c   1.000
_cell.angle_alpha   90.00
_cell.angle_beta   90.00
_cell.angle_gamma   90.00
#
_symmetry.space_group_name_H-M   'P 1'
#
loop_
_entity.id
_entity.type
_entity.pdbx_description
1 polymer ?
#
loop_
_entity_poly.entity_id
_entity_poly.type
_entity_poly.pdbx_seq_one_letter_code
_entity_poly.pdbx_strand_id
1 'polypeptide(L)'
;LFDSIYISFYKGFGAMTGAMLLGTKDFVRKASTWQRRLGGNPYTMHPYALSSRAAFRTHADSFKRRWDKTKGVVAAMRSAAATSGCKDMLCFQPEVPTCCQLQCFLLGEAAELQAARDDVQEQTGERLFGGLRHTPLHLRKRFQAMGRVPEDWMYFELTVGPQHLEIDDSVFEKAWSRFFEAVRASRRSQKGVKVQ
;
A
#
# COMPACT_ATOMS: atom_id res chain seq x y z
N LEU A 1 1.21 -12.12 25.20
CA LEU A 1 0.52 -10.93 25.75
C LEU A 1 1.53 -9.78 25.82
N PHE A 2 1.10 -8.51 25.72
CA PHE A 2 2.01 -7.34 25.73
C PHE A 2 1.84 -6.52 27.02
N ASP A 3 2.93 -5.95 27.55
CA ASP A 3 2.92 -5.08 28.75
C ASP A 3 2.41 -3.66 28.47
N SER A 4 2.57 -3.20 27.22
CA SER A 4 2.12 -1.89 26.76
C SER A 4 1.79 -1.95 25.27
N ILE A 5 0.92 -1.05 24.81
CA ILE A 5 0.44 -1.00 23.43
C ILE A 5 0.51 0.43 22.93
N TYR A 6 1.05 0.62 21.73
CA TYR A 6 0.96 1.88 20.99
C TYR A 6 -0.04 1.72 19.85
N ILE A 7 -0.99 2.65 19.75
CA ILE A 7 -1.96 2.72 18.66
C ILE A 7 -1.84 4.07 17.98
N SER A 8 -1.76 4.07 16.65
CA SER A 8 -1.81 5.28 15.83
C SER A 8 -3.20 5.44 15.22
N PHE A 9 -3.78 6.64 15.32
CA PHE A 9 -5.11 6.93 14.78
C PHE A 9 -5.09 7.44 13.34
N TYR A 10 -3.95 7.94 12.84
CA TYR A 10 -3.90 8.52 11.48
C TYR A 10 -3.63 7.50 10.38
N LYS A 11 -3.27 6.26 10.74
CA LYS A 11 -3.04 5.17 9.79
C LYS A 11 -4.36 4.58 9.31
N GLY A 12 -4.63 3.30 9.59
CA GLY A 12 -5.83 2.62 9.12
C GLY A 12 -7.15 3.24 9.60
N PHE A 13 -7.16 4.00 10.70
CA PHE A 13 -8.37 4.71 11.12
C PHE A 13 -8.60 6.02 10.35
N GLY A 14 -7.57 6.67 9.80
CA GLY A 14 -7.73 7.88 8.99
C GLY A 14 -8.05 9.17 9.77
N ALA A 15 -7.69 9.25 11.06
CA ALA A 15 -7.73 10.53 11.79
C ALA A 15 -6.68 11.52 11.24
N MET A 16 -6.82 12.81 11.57
CA MET A 16 -5.84 13.83 11.14
C MET A 16 -4.41 13.53 11.63
N THR A 17 -4.29 13.15 12.90
CA THR A 17 -3.06 12.77 13.58
C THR A 17 -3.44 12.06 14.89
N GLY A 18 -2.45 11.72 15.72
CA GLY A 18 -2.66 11.27 17.08
C GLY A 18 -2.32 9.81 17.32
N ALA A 19 -2.05 9.50 18.58
CA ALA A 19 -1.73 8.17 19.05
C ALA A 19 -2.20 7.98 20.50
N MET A 20 -2.32 6.73 20.92
CA MET A 20 -2.62 6.35 22.30
C MET A 20 -1.60 5.32 22.77
N LEU A 21 -1.04 5.57 23.96
CA LEU A 21 -0.20 4.64 24.69
C LEU A 21 -1.04 4.01 25.80
N LEU A 22 -1.16 2.68 25.77
CA LEU A 22 -1.88 1.90 26.76
C LEU A 22 -0.91 1.03 27.57
N GLY A 23 -1.24 0.79 28.83
CA GLY A 23 -0.48 -0.05 29.75
C GLY A 23 -1.06 0.04 31.16
N THR A 24 -0.31 -0.39 32.16
CA THR A 24 -0.73 -0.25 33.56
C THR A 24 -0.82 1.22 33.99
N LYS A 25 -1.60 1.50 35.03
CA LYS A 25 -1.72 2.87 35.58
C LYS A 25 -0.35 3.46 35.96
N ASP A 26 0.52 2.66 36.56
CA ASP A 26 1.86 3.12 36.96
C ASP A 26 2.76 3.38 35.75
N PHE A 27 2.67 2.55 34.70
CA PHE A 27 3.38 2.79 33.44
C PHE A 27 2.94 4.11 32.78
N VAL A 28 1.63 4.31 32.62
CA VAL A 28 1.08 5.53 32.00
C VAL A 28 1.43 6.77 32.84
N ARG A 29 1.44 6.68 34.18
CA ARG A 29 1.88 7.78 35.06
C ARG A 29 3.34 8.17 34.83
N LYS A 30 4.24 7.19 34.62
CA LYS A 30 5.64 7.46 34.28
C LYS A 30 5.76 8.06 32.89
N ALA A 31 5.04 7.52 31.91
CA ALA A 31 5.05 8.00 30.53
C ALA A 31 4.52 9.44 30.38
N SER A 32 3.51 9.85 31.16
CA SER A 32 2.97 11.23 31.09
C SER A 32 3.96 12.31 31.55
N THR A 33 4.90 11.95 32.44
CA THR A 33 6.03 12.83 32.80
C THR A 33 6.97 13.02 31.61
N TRP A 34 7.27 11.94 30.87
CA TRP A 34 8.07 12.01 29.65
C TRP A 34 7.35 12.75 28.53
N GLN A 35 6.05 12.54 28.36
CA GLN A 35 5.23 13.28 27.40
C GLN A 35 5.37 14.80 27.61
N ARG A 36 5.33 15.27 28.86
CA ARG A 36 5.57 16.69 29.20
C ARG A 36 7.00 17.14 28.88
N ARG A 37 8.01 16.36 29.26
CA ARG A 37 9.44 16.67 28.97
C ARG A 37 9.72 16.79 27.46
N LEU A 38 9.04 15.97 26.65
CA LEU A 38 9.16 15.97 25.19
C LEU A 38 8.24 16.99 24.50
N GLY A 39 7.54 17.85 25.25
CA GLY A 39 6.61 18.84 24.69
C GLY A 39 5.31 18.27 24.12
N GLY A 40 5.04 16.98 24.31
CA GLY A 40 3.85 16.28 23.78
C GLY A 40 2.57 16.45 24.59
N ASN A 41 2.54 17.39 25.54
CA ASN A 41 1.37 17.72 26.35
C ASN A 41 1.00 19.22 26.19
N PRO A 42 0.60 19.65 24.99
CA PRO A 42 0.17 21.03 24.77
C PRO A 42 -1.14 21.31 25.53
N TYR A 43 -1.41 22.59 25.76
CA TYR A 43 -2.61 23.02 26.50
C TYR A 43 -3.91 22.48 25.89
N THR A 44 -4.01 22.44 24.55
CA THR A 44 -5.20 21.96 23.84
C THR A 44 -4.87 20.78 22.93
N MET A 45 -5.31 19.57 23.32
CA MET A 45 -5.25 18.35 22.50
C MET A 45 -6.60 17.96 21.86
N HIS A 46 -7.64 18.76 22.13
CA HIS A 46 -9.02 18.41 21.82
C HIS A 46 -9.28 18.12 20.32
N PRO A 47 -8.76 18.91 19.36
CA PRO A 47 -8.98 18.62 17.93
C PRO A 47 -8.47 17.24 17.51
N TYR A 48 -7.30 16.82 18.02
CA TYR A 48 -6.72 15.52 17.71
C TYR A 48 -7.49 14.39 18.39
N ALA A 49 -7.90 14.58 19.65
CA ALA A 49 -8.70 13.59 20.39
C ALA A 49 -10.08 13.38 19.76
N LEU A 50 -10.77 14.45 19.35
CA LEU A 50 -12.05 14.36 18.66
C LEU A 50 -11.93 13.66 17.31
N SER A 51 -10.95 14.05 16.48
CA SER A 51 -10.70 13.40 15.18
C SER A 51 -10.37 11.92 15.36
N SER A 52 -9.50 11.58 16.31
CA SER A 52 -9.15 10.19 16.65
C SER A 52 -10.37 9.39 17.07
N ARG A 53 -11.23 9.96 17.93
CA ARG A 53 -12.46 9.31 18.40
C ARG A 53 -13.45 9.08 17.26
N ALA A 54 -13.64 10.08 16.39
CA ALA A 54 -14.54 9.97 15.24
C ALA A 54 -14.06 8.87 14.28
N ALA A 55 -12.78 8.94 13.87
CA ALA A 55 -12.14 7.97 13.01
C ALA A 55 -12.22 6.54 13.58
N PHE A 56 -11.93 6.36 14.87
CA PHE A 56 -12.02 5.06 15.53
C PHE A 56 -13.44 4.49 15.45
N ARG A 57 -14.46 5.27 15.83
CA ARG A 57 -15.87 4.81 15.82
C ARG A 57 -16.36 4.47 14.41
N THR A 58 -15.91 5.20 13.39
CA THR A 58 -16.33 4.95 12.00
C THR A 58 -15.64 3.71 11.41
N HIS A 59 -14.40 3.43 11.79
CA HIS A 59 -13.54 2.54 11.02
C HIS A 59 -13.00 1.31 11.75
N ALA A 60 -13.11 1.23 13.08
CA ALA A 60 -12.57 0.11 13.87
C ALA A 60 -13.03 -1.27 13.41
N ASP A 61 -14.29 -1.42 13.04
CA ASP A 61 -14.84 -2.73 12.67
C ASP A 61 -14.65 -3.07 11.19
N SER A 62 -14.03 -2.17 10.41
CA SER A 62 -13.89 -2.35 8.96
C SER A 62 -12.61 -3.07 8.53
N PHE A 63 -11.63 -3.26 9.42
CA PHE A 63 -10.33 -3.84 9.06
C PHE A 63 -10.43 -5.24 8.46
N LYS A 64 -11.34 -6.09 8.95
CA LYS A 64 -11.56 -7.44 8.37
C LYS A 64 -12.03 -7.34 6.92
N ARG A 65 -13.04 -6.50 6.66
CA ARG A 65 -13.56 -6.30 5.29
C ARG A 65 -12.50 -5.73 4.36
N ARG A 66 -11.66 -4.80 4.86
CA ARG A 66 -10.54 -4.27 4.09
C ARG A 66 -9.49 -5.32 3.77
N TRP A 67 -9.17 -6.19 4.73
CA TRP A 67 -8.27 -7.31 4.49
C TRP A 67 -8.84 -8.28 3.44
N ASP A 68 -10.12 -8.62 3.53
CA ASP A 68 -10.77 -9.47 2.52
C ASP A 68 -10.78 -8.79 1.14
N LYS A 69 -11.05 -7.48 1.09
CA LYS A 69 -10.92 -6.67 -0.13
C LYS A 69 -9.49 -6.66 -0.68
N THR A 70 -8.46 -6.59 0.17
CA THR A 70 -7.06 -6.70 -0.26
C THR A 70 -6.79 -8.02 -0.96
N LYS A 71 -7.37 -9.14 -0.50
CA LYS A 71 -7.26 -10.43 -1.20
C LYS A 71 -7.93 -10.37 -2.58
N GLY A 72 -9.11 -9.76 -2.68
CA GLY A 72 -9.81 -9.53 -3.96
C GLY A 72 -8.99 -8.70 -4.94
N VAL A 73 -8.46 -7.56 -4.51
CA VAL A 73 -7.59 -6.69 -5.32
C VAL A 73 -6.33 -7.43 -5.79
N VAL A 74 -5.68 -8.20 -4.92
CA VAL A 74 -4.51 -9.01 -5.29
C VAL A 74 -4.87 -10.08 -6.31
N ALA A 75 -6.03 -10.73 -6.18
CA ALA A 75 -6.52 -11.70 -7.16
C ALA A 75 -6.79 -11.03 -8.52
N ALA A 76 -7.44 -9.87 -8.53
CA ALA A 76 -7.69 -9.07 -9.73
C ALA A 76 -6.38 -8.66 -10.43
N MET A 77 -5.39 -8.19 -9.67
CA MET A 77 -4.06 -7.86 -10.21
C MET A 77 -3.36 -9.07 -10.83
N ARG A 78 -3.42 -10.24 -10.19
CA ARG A 78 -2.86 -11.48 -10.72
C ARG A 78 -3.58 -11.93 -11.99
N SER A 79 -4.90 -11.86 -12.01
CA SER A 79 -5.73 -12.22 -13.17
C SER A 79 -5.39 -11.33 -14.37
N ALA A 80 -5.32 -10.02 -14.15
CA ALA A 80 -4.89 -9.04 -15.15
C ALA A 80 -3.49 -9.35 -15.69
N ALA A 81 -2.51 -9.56 -14.80
CA ALA A 81 -1.15 -9.89 -15.21
C ALA A 81 -1.08 -11.18 -16.03
N ALA A 82 -1.83 -12.22 -15.64
CA ALA A 82 -1.88 -13.49 -16.36
C ALA A 82 -2.49 -13.32 -17.76
N THR A 83 -3.65 -12.65 -17.86
CA THR A 83 -4.38 -12.46 -19.12
C THR A 83 -3.60 -11.60 -20.11
N SER A 84 -2.89 -10.58 -19.64
CA SER A 84 -2.03 -9.73 -20.48
C SER A 84 -0.68 -10.38 -20.83
N GLY A 85 -0.38 -11.59 -20.33
CA GLY A 85 0.89 -12.29 -20.56
C GLY A 85 2.08 -11.66 -19.82
N CYS A 86 1.82 -11.02 -18.68
CA CYS A 86 2.75 -10.25 -17.85
C CYS A 86 2.89 -10.83 -16.43
N LYS A 87 2.58 -12.12 -16.22
CA LYS A 87 2.60 -12.77 -14.89
C LYS A 87 3.92 -12.58 -14.15
N ASP A 88 5.04 -12.69 -14.86
CA ASP A 88 6.39 -12.58 -14.28
C ASP A 88 6.79 -11.14 -13.94
N MET A 89 5.95 -10.15 -14.28
CA MET A 89 6.20 -8.74 -13.96
C MET A 89 5.63 -8.31 -12.62
N LEU A 90 4.87 -9.17 -11.93
CA LEU A 90 4.15 -8.82 -10.71
C LEU A 90 4.49 -9.79 -9.58
N CYS A 91 4.80 -9.25 -8.40
CA CYS A 91 4.75 -10.05 -7.17
C CYS A 91 4.39 -9.21 -5.94
N PHE A 92 4.17 -9.91 -4.83
CA PHE A 92 3.70 -9.32 -3.59
C PHE A 92 4.58 -9.74 -2.41
N GLN A 93 4.68 -8.85 -1.43
CA GLN A 93 5.27 -9.18 -0.14
C GLN A 93 4.36 -8.68 1.00
N PRO A 94 3.79 -9.59 1.81
CA PRO A 94 3.80 -11.05 1.65
C PRO A 94 3.06 -11.52 0.39
N GLU A 95 3.33 -12.75 -0.07
CA GLU A 95 2.67 -13.34 -1.25
C GLU A 95 1.16 -13.49 -1.07
N VAL A 96 0.71 -13.79 0.16
CA VAL A 96 -0.71 -13.80 0.53
C VAL A 96 -0.95 -12.65 1.50
N PRO A 97 -1.92 -11.76 1.23
CA PRO A 97 -2.22 -10.65 2.14
C PRO A 97 -2.52 -11.13 3.56
N THR A 98 -1.84 -10.56 4.55
CA THR A 98 -2.06 -10.84 5.97
C THR A 98 -2.81 -9.71 6.69
N CYS A 99 -2.95 -8.55 6.06
CA CYS A 99 -3.72 -7.41 6.55
C CYS A 99 -4.20 -6.56 5.35
N CYS A 100 -4.76 -5.37 5.64
CA CYS A 100 -5.22 -4.44 4.60
C CYS A 100 -4.08 -3.66 3.90
N GLN A 101 -2.82 -4.06 4.11
CA GLN A 101 -1.65 -3.43 3.52
C GLN A 101 -0.65 -4.49 3.08
N LEU A 102 0.00 -4.27 1.94
CA LEU A 102 1.11 -5.09 1.45
C LEU A 102 2.00 -4.30 0.50
N GLN A 103 3.16 -4.85 0.19
CA GLN A 103 4.05 -4.32 -0.83
C GLN A 103 3.78 -5.00 -2.17
N CYS A 104 3.68 -4.21 -3.23
CA CYS A 104 3.50 -4.65 -4.60
C CYS A 104 4.75 -4.32 -5.38
N PHE A 105 5.26 -5.28 -6.15
CA PHE A 105 6.47 -5.13 -6.96
C PHE A 105 6.17 -5.31 -8.43
N LEU A 106 6.76 -4.45 -9.23
CA LEU A 106 6.63 -4.41 -10.69
C LEU A 106 8.03 -4.47 -11.31
N LEU A 107 8.22 -5.37 -12.27
CA LEU A 107 9.45 -5.50 -13.02
C LEU A 107 9.53 -4.44 -14.12
N GLY A 108 10.55 -3.59 -14.10
CA GLY A 108 10.79 -2.59 -15.15
C GLY A 108 11.32 -1.27 -14.62
N GLU A 109 11.55 -0.35 -15.54
CA GLU A 109 12.03 1.00 -15.23
C GLU A 109 10.91 1.87 -14.68
N ALA A 110 11.24 2.72 -13.70
CA ALA A 110 10.27 3.60 -13.04
C ALA A 110 9.50 4.47 -14.03
N ALA A 111 10.20 5.08 -15.00
CA ALA A 111 9.61 5.97 -15.99
C ALA A 111 8.61 5.26 -16.91
N GLU A 112 8.94 4.04 -17.37
CA GLU A 112 8.06 3.23 -18.21
C GLU A 112 6.77 2.87 -17.46
N LEU A 113 6.90 2.36 -16.23
CA LEU A 113 5.76 1.96 -15.41
C LEU A 113 4.91 3.17 -15.02
N GLN A 114 5.52 4.32 -14.72
CA GLN A 114 4.80 5.54 -14.41
C GLN A 114 4.04 6.10 -15.61
N ALA A 115 4.61 6.06 -16.81
CA ALA A 115 3.92 6.47 -18.04
C ALA A 115 2.68 5.59 -18.28
N ALA A 116 2.81 4.27 -18.24
CA ALA A 116 1.67 3.37 -18.39
C ALA A 116 0.57 3.58 -17.34
N ARG A 117 0.94 3.93 -16.10
CA ARG A 117 -0.03 4.28 -15.05
C ARG A 117 -0.72 5.62 -15.33
N ASP A 118 0.00 6.61 -15.87
CA ASP A 118 -0.59 7.90 -16.24
C ASP A 118 -1.57 7.75 -17.40
N ASP A 119 -1.23 6.96 -18.41
CA ASP A 119 -2.11 6.66 -19.55
C ASP A 119 -3.42 6.01 -19.09
N VAL A 120 -3.35 5.05 -18.15
CA VAL A 120 -4.55 4.44 -17.55
C VAL A 120 -5.37 5.51 -16.81
N GLN A 121 -4.72 6.33 -15.98
CA GLN A 121 -5.41 7.36 -15.21
C GLN A 121 -6.10 8.38 -16.15
N GLU A 122 -5.47 8.77 -17.26
CA GLU A 122 -6.05 9.68 -18.23
C GLU A 122 -7.28 9.08 -18.93
N GLN A 123 -7.20 7.80 -19.33
CA GLN A 123 -8.27 7.14 -20.07
C GLN A 123 -9.47 6.76 -19.21
N THR A 124 -9.24 6.46 -17.94
CA THR A 124 -10.24 5.78 -17.10
C THR A 124 -10.59 6.59 -15.83
N GLY A 125 -9.68 7.44 -15.37
CA GLY A 125 -9.80 8.18 -14.11
C GLY A 125 -9.20 7.43 -12.92
N GLU A 126 -8.94 6.13 -13.04
CA GLU A 126 -8.36 5.31 -11.98
C GLU A 126 -6.84 5.46 -11.91
N ARG A 127 -6.35 5.94 -10.77
CA ARG A 127 -4.92 5.97 -10.46
C ARG A 127 -4.50 4.71 -9.72
N LEU A 128 -3.76 3.82 -10.39
CA LEU A 128 -3.33 2.52 -9.84
C LEU A 128 -2.34 2.63 -8.66
N PHE A 129 -1.39 3.56 -8.73
CA PHE A 129 -0.42 3.81 -7.67
C PHE A 129 0.10 5.26 -7.71
N GLY A 130 0.57 5.74 -6.54
CA GLY A 130 1.09 7.10 -6.39
C GLY A 130 2.45 7.28 -7.07
N GLY A 131 3.45 6.54 -6.60
CA GLY A 131 4.82 6.57 -7.11
C GLY A 131 5.57 5.29 -6.77
N LEU A 132 6.68 5.07 -7.47
CA LEU A 132 7.50 3.87 -7.36
C LEU A 132 8.81 4.15 -6.64
N ARG A 133 9.33 3.13 -5.94
CA ARG A 133 10.60 3.17 -5.21
C ARG A 133 11.42 1.93 -5.56
N HIS A 134 12.73 2.01 -5.48
CA HIS A 134 13.58 0.83 -5.65
C HIS A 134 13.35 -0.19 -4.54
N THR A 135 13.52 -1.47 -4.85
CA THR A 135 13.43 -2.57 -3.89
C THR A 135 14.23 -2.26 -2.60
N PRO A 136 13.59 -2.31 -1.42
CA PRO A 136 14.25 -1.94 -0.18
C PRO A 136 15.31 -2.97 0.19
N LEU A 137 16.39 -2.52 0.84
CA LEU A 137 17.58 -3.34 1.15
C LEU A 137 17.24 -4.66 1.85
N HIS A 138 16.29 -4.64 2.79
CA HIS A 138 15.89 -5.80 3.57
C HIS A 138 15.17 -6.90 2.75
N LEU A 139 14.72 -6.60 1.52
CA LEU A 139 14.08 -7.57 0.63
C LEU A 139 14.97 -8.03 -0.52
N ARG A 140 16.13 -7.38 -0.76
CA ARG A 140 17.04 -7.74 -1.86
C ARG A 140 17.49 -9.20 -1.80
N LYS A 141 17.87 -9.70 -0.61
CA LYS A 141 18.24 -11.11 -0.42
C LYS A 141 17.12 -12.07 -0.81
N ARG A 142 15.87 -11.71 -0.52
CA ARG A 142 14.70 -12.52 -0.87
C ARG A 142 14.48 -12.55 -2.38
N PHE A 143 14.64 -11.41 -3.05
CA PHE A 143 14.57 -11.32 -4.51
C PHE A 143 15.66 -12.16 -5.18
N GLN A 144 16.90 -12.06 -4.69
CA GLN A 144 18.01 -12.88 -5.16
C GLN A 144 17.75 -14.38 -4.98
N ALA A 145 17.19 -14.79 -3.84
CA ALA A 145 16.79 -16.19 -3.59
C ALA A 145 15.67 -16.69 -4.52
N MET A 146 14.86 -15.78 -5.07
CA MET A 146 13.85 -16.08 -6.10
C MET A 146 14.42 -16.01 -7.53
N GLY A 147 15.74 -15.88 -7.70
CA GLY A 147 16.39 -15.75 -9.01
C GLY A 147 16.14 -14.40 -9.69
N ARG A 148 15.80 -13.36 -8.93
CA ARG A 148 15.48 -12.02 -9.45
C ARG A 148 16.58 -11.03 -9.10
N VAL A 149 16.85 -10.09 -10.01
CA VAL A 149 17.77 -8.97 -9.79
C VAL A 149 16.99 -7.84 -9.11
N PRO A 150 17.23 -7.53 -7.82
CA PRO A 150 16.42 -6.57 -7.08
C PRO A 150 16.35 -5.16 -7.68
N GLU A 151 17.39 -4.76 -8.41
CA GLU A 151 17.53 -3.47 -9.07
C GLU A 151 16.52 -3.27 -10.20
N ASP A 152 16.08 -4.36 -10.85
CA ASP A 152 15.11 -4.32 -11.95
C ASP A 152 13.66 -4.18 -11.45
N TRP A 153 13.45 -4.23 -10.13
CA TRP A 153 12.12 -4.21 -9.53
C TRP A 153 11.86 -2.90 -8.80
N MET A 154 10.71 -2.34 -9.14
CA MET A 154 10.14 -1.18 -8.50
C MET A 154 9.02 -1.61 -7.58
N TYR A 155 8.84 -0.93 -6.46
CA TYR A 155 7.78 -1.26 -5.51
C TYR A 155 6.98 -0.03 -5.09
N PHE A 156 5.74 -0.29 -4.68
CA PHE A 156 4.88 0.62 -3.96
C PHE A 156 4.15 -0.12 -2.84
N GLU A 157 3.59 0.62 -1.90
CA GLU A 157 2.75 0.08 -0.84
C GLU A 157 1.28 0.23 -1.23
N LEU A 158 0.55 -0.89 -1.23
CA LEU A 158 -0.88 -0.91 -1.45
C LEU A 158 -1.57 -1.01 -0.08
N THR A 159 -2.37 0.00 0.25
CA THR A 159 -3.19 0.03 1.48
C THR A 159 -4.65 0.20 1.11
N VAL A 160 -5.46 -0.82 1.42
CA VAL A 160 -6.90 -0.79 1.21
C VAL A 160 -7.55 0.00 2.36
N GLY A 161 -7.97 1.22 2.03
CA GLY A 161 -8.76 2.09 2.91
C GLY A 161 -10.27 1.78 2.89
N PRO A 162 -11.06 2.51 3.69
CA PRO A 162 -12.52 2.31 3.74
C PRO A 162 -13.21 2.59 2.40
N GLN A 163 -12.78 3.61 1.66
CA GLN A 163 -13.36 3.99 0.36
C GLN A 163 -13.16 2.91 -0.71
N HIS A 164 -12.08 2.12 -0.61
CA HIS A 164 -11.84 1.01 -1.54
C HIS A 164 -12.91 -0.09 -1.42
N LEU A 165 -13.63 -0.17 -0.29
CA LEU A 165 -14.71 -1.13 -0.13
C LEU A 165 -15.91 -0.85 -1.04
N GLU A 166 -16.03 0.38 -1.55
CA GLU A 166 -17.13 0.83 -2.42
C GLU A 166 -16.81 0.60 -3.91
N ILE A 167 -15.56 0.32 -4.24
CA ILE A 167 -15.12 0.06 -5.62
C ILE A 167 -15.27 -1.43 -5.92
N ASP A 168 -15.90 -1.80 -7.03
CA ASP A 168 -16.03 -3.21 -7.44
C ASP A 168 -14.68 -3.83 -7.82
N ASP A 169 -14.49 -5.14 -7.58
CA ASP A 169 -13.23 -5.84 -7.92
C ASP A 169 -12.92 -5.80 -9.43
N SER A 170 -13.93 -5.77 -10.29
CA SER A 170 -13.74 -5.70 -11.74
C SER A 170 -13.11 -4.38 -12.21
N VAL A 171 -13.24 -3.29 -11.44
CA VAL A 171 -12.56 -2.03 -11.73
C VAL A 171 -11.05 -2.20 -11.61
N PHE A 172 -10.59 -2.88 -10.55
CA PHE A 172 -9.18 -3.18 -10.36
C PHE A 172 -8.66 -4.07 -11.50
N GLU A 173 -9.38 -5.14 -11.85
CA GLU A 173 -8.95 -6.06 -12.90
C GLU A 173 -8.83 -5.37 -14.27
N LYS A 174 -9.81 -4.54 -14.64
CA LYS A 174 -9.80 -3.78 -15.90
C LYS A 174 -8.66 -2.76 -15.95
N ALA A 175 -8.48 -1.98 -14.88
CA ALA A 175 -7.45 -0.96 -14.84
C ALA A 175 -6.03 -1.58 -14.86
N TRP A 176 -5.82 -2.69 -14.12
CA TRP A 176 -4.55 -3.41 -14.16
C TRP A 176 -4.30 -4.13 -15.50
N SER A 177 -5.34 -4.64 -16.16
CA SER A 177 -5.18 -5.24 -17.49
C SER A 177 -4.67 -4.22 -18.50
N ARG A 178 -5.29 -3.02 -18.53
CA ARG A 178 -4.85 -1.90 -19.37
C ARG A 178 -3.40 -1.50 -19.08
N PHE A 179 -3.04 -1.43 -17.80
CA PHE A 179 -1.67 -1.13 -17.40
C PHE A 179 -0.67 -2.16 -17.96
N PHE A 180 -0.92 -3.45 -17.76
CA PHE A 180 0.00 -4.49 -18.25
C PHE A 180 0.07 -4.53 -19.78
N GLU A 181 -1.05 -4.28 -20.48
CA GLU A 181 -1.09 -4.15 -21.93
C GLU A 181 -0.28 -2.96 -22.44
N ALA A 182 -0.42 -1.79 -21.80
CA ALA A 182 0.33 -0.58 -22.15
C ALA A 182 1.85 -0.79 -21.99
N VAL A 183 2.28 -1.35 -20.86
CA VAL A 183 3.70 -1.67 -20.64
C VAL A 183 4.19 -2.68 -21.70
N ARG A 184 3.43 -3.73 -21.98
CA ARG A 184 3.80 -4.73 -22.99
C ARG A 184 3.91 -4.12 -24.40
N ALA A 185 3.00 -3.23 -24.76
CA ALA A 185 3.02 -2.52 -26.04
C ALA A 185 4.26 -1.62 -26.16
N SER A 186 4.59 -0.86 -25.11
CA SER A 186 5.80 -0.03 -25.06
C SER A 186 7.08 -0.85 -25.29
N ARG A 187 7.24 -1.98 -24.59
CA ARG A 187 8.40 -2.89 -24.74
C ARG A 187 8.53 -3.49 -26.14
N ARG A 188 7.40 -3.80 -26.79
CA ARG A 188 7.40 -4.32 -28.18
C ARG A 188 7.89 -3.25 -29.16
N SER A 189 7.42 -2.02 -29.01
CA SER A 189 7.86 -0.89 -29.84
C SER A 189 9.37 -0.66 -29.71
N GLN A 190 9.90 -0.62 -28.49
CA GLN A 190 11.33 -0.44 -28.25
C GLN A 190 12.21 -1.57 -28.83
N LYS A 191 11.72 -2.82 -28.84
CA LYS A 191 12.43 -3.95 -29.47
C LYS A 191 12.43 -3.87 -30.99
N GLY A 192 11.34 -3.40 -31.61
CA GLY A 192 11.26 -3.21 -33.06
C GLY A 192 12.21 -2.14 -33.59
N VAL A 193 12.45 -1.08 -32.82
CA VAL A 193 13.34 0.03 -33.19
C VAL A 193 14.83 -0.34 -33.14
N LYS A 194 15.23 -1.35 -32.35
CA LYS A 194 16.64 -1.78 -32.23
C LYS A 194 17.12 -2.75 -33.32
N VAL A 195 16.25 -3.16 -34.24
CA VAL A 195 16.54 -4.17 -35.29
C VAL A 195 16.62 -3.54 -36.70
N GLN A 196 16.53 -2.21 -36.80
CA GLN A 196 16.83 -1.43 -38.01
C GLN A 196 18.15 -0.69 -37.85
#